data_AF-A0A1X7EGU4-F1
#
_entry.id   AF-A0A1X7EGU4-F1
#
_cell.length_a   1.000
_cell.length_b   1.000
_cell.length_c   1.000
_cell.angle_alpha   90.00
_cell.angle_beta   90.00
_cell.angle_gamma   90.00
#
_symmetry.space_group_name_H-M   'P 1'
#
loop_
_entity.id
_entity.type
_entity.pdbx_description
1 polymer ?
#
loop_
_entity_poly.entity_id
_entity_poly.type
_entity_poly.pdbx_seq_one_letter_code
_entity_poly.pdbx_strand_id
1 'polypeptide(L)'
;MSAEFGGPKDPSDGTGSHGGPTGPGGLRGRLTRWLRGGDPAGPTAEDDRVTLLLAAAEAGLPLAPAAHPAAGYGCSCDRVGCPTPARHPVSFAWQTQSTTDRAQIERWARHQPGANFITATGMTHDVLDVPLEAGREALERLLAAGAEVGPVAESDDGRMLFFTLTRGTPEDEDEWWPCELDCHPETMDEHPGLRWHCRGSYVLVPPARLPGGDGDRQVRWVRGPEHPFPEPLTLLESLTDACARHAAEQGHDQDHATGPSWPSRR
;
A
#
# COMPACT_ATOMS: atom_id res chain seq x y z
N MET A 1 -58.51 -3.05 -36.80
CA MET A 1 -59.27 -3.31 -38.04
C MET A 1 -58.36 -2.99 -39.21
N SER A 2 -58.02 -4.04 -39.97
CA SER A 2 -57.55 -4.09 -41.38
C SER A 2 -56.33 -3.25 -41.79
N ALA A 3 -55.15 -3.85 -42.03
CA ALA A 3 -54.71 -4.64 -43.21
C ALA A 3 -54.39 -3.73 -44.42
N GLU A 4 -53.13 -3.48 -44.77
CA GLU A 4 -52.11 -4.31 -45.46
C GLU A 4 -52.04 -4.06 -46.99
N PHE A 5 -50.94 -4.53 -47.60
CA PHE A 5 -50.48 -4.48 -49.00
C PHE A 5 -49.54 -3.31 -49.35
N GLY A 6 -48.31 -3.49 -49.82
CA GLY A 6 -47.54 -4.66 -50.26
C GLY A 6 -46.35 -4.16 -51.12
N GLY A 7 -45.18 -4.82 -51.05
CA GLY A 7 -43.93 -4.50 -51.80
C GLY A 7 -44.00 -4.72 -53.32
N PRO A 8 -42.90 -4.96 -54.10
CA PRO A 8 -41.57 -5.47 -53.67
C PRO A 8 -40.31 -5.00 -54.48
N LYS A 9 -39.14 -5.50 -54.01
CA LYS A 9 -37.96 -6.07 -54.74
C LYS A 9 -36.75 -5.23 -55.21
N ASP A 10 -35.60 -5.64 -54.65
CA ASP A 10 -34.16 -5.48 -55.04
C ASP A 10 -33.83 -6.03 -56.46
N PRO A 11 -32.56 -6.17 -56.94
CA PRO A 11 -31.22 -5.79 -56.42
C PRO A 11 -30.28 -5.17 -57.49
N SER A 12 -29.04 -4.77 -57.13
CA SER A 12 -27.86 -5.08 -57.96
C SER A 12 -26.53 -4.68 -57.30
N ASP A 13 -25.59 -5.61 -57.48
CA ASP A 13 -24.21 -5.65 -57.02
C ASP A 13 -23.29 -4.56 -57.60
N GLY A 14 -22.24 -4.24 -56.85
CA GLY A 14 -21.07 -3.50 -57.32
C GLY A 14 -19.84 -3.80 -56.43
N THR A 15 -19.05 -4.78 -56.85
CA THR A 15 -17.84 -5.30 -56.20
C THR A 15 -16.56 -4.49 -56.50
N GLY A 16 -15.63 -4.48 -55.54
CA GLY A 16 -14.18 -4.19 -55.70
C GLY A 16 -13.75 -2.89 -55.00
N SER A 17 -12.69 -2.79 -54.19
CA SER A 17 -11.43 -3.53 -54.18
C SER A 17 -10.52 -3.04 -53.04
N HIS A 18 -9.92 -4.00 -52.30
CA HIS A 18 -8.58 -4.01 -51.66
C HIS A 18 -8.19 -3.02 -50.53
N GLY A 19 -7.91 -3.59 -49.34
CA GLY A 19 -7.11 -2.99 -48.27
C GLY A 19 -6.95 -3.94 -47.08
N GLY A 20 -5.80 -4.63 -47.00
CA GLY A 20 -5.42 -5.51 -45.88
C GLY A 20 -5.01 -4.76 -44.60
N PRO A 21 -4.62 -5.50 -43.53
CA PRO A 21 -4.94 -5.17 -42.14
C PRO A 21 -3.76 -4.57 -41.34
N THR A 22 -4.04 -3.78 -40.29
CA THR A 22 -3.09 -3.51 -39.18
C THR A 22 -3.84 -3.21 -37.88
N GLY A 23 -3.52 -3.97 -36.83
CA GLY A 23 -4.15 -3.91 -35.50
C GLY A 23 -3.73 -2.72 -34.61
N PRO A 24 -4.20 -2.69 -33.35
CA PRO A 24 -3.96 -1.59 -32.43
C PRO A 24 -2.55 -1.66 -31.84
N GLY A 25 -1.68 -0.75 -32.29
CA GLY A 25 -0.32 -0.58 -31.78
C GLY A 25 -0.28 0.14 -30.44
N GLY A 26 0.03 -0.63 -29.39
CA GLY A 26 0.91 -0.30 -28.26
C GLY A 26 0.97 1.13 -27.71
N LEU A 27 0.30 1.35 -26.58
CA LEU A 27 0.63 2.40 -25.59
C LEU A 27 1.84 2.03 -24.69
N ARG A 28 2.71 1.11 -25.14
CA ARG A 28 4.01 0.84 -24.53
C ARG A 28 5.07 1.71 -25.20
N GLY A 29 5.32 2.90 -24.66
CA GLY A 29 6.37 3.75 -25.25
C GLY A 29 6.79 5.02 -24.53
N ARG A 30 6.31 5.29 -23.30
CA ARG A 30 6.64 6.55 -22.61
C ARG A 30 7.69 6.47 -21.48
N LEU A 31 8.29 5.30 -21.22
CA LEU A 31 9.24 5.15 -20.09
C LEU A 31 10.71 4.88 -20.46
N THR A 32 11.13 4.92 -21.73
CA THR A 32 12.54 4.65 -22.12
C THR A 32 13.30 5.83 -22.73
N ARG A 33 12.94 7.08 -22.40
CA ARG A 33 13.67 8.27 -22.89
C ARG A 33 14.74 8.82 -21.93
N TRP A 34 15.01 8.21 -20.79
CA TRP A 34 15.95 8.78 -19.81
C TRP A 34 17.45 8.57 -20.12
N LEU A 35 17.80 7.92 -21.25
CA LEU A 35 19.20 7.64 -21.62
C LEU A 35 19.79 8.53 -22.73
N ARG A 36 19.23 9.71 -23.04
CA ARG A 36 19.93 10.69 -23.89
C ARG A 36 19.72 12.12 -23.40
N GLY A 37 20.72 12.62 -22.67
CA GLY A 37 21.27 13.99 -22.73
C GLY A 37 20.32 15.18 -22.53
N GLY A 38 20.38 15.74 -21.32
CA GLY A 38 20.64 17.19 -21.09
C GLY A 38 19.48 18.18 -21.18
N ASP A 39 18.87 18.49 -20.02
CA ASP A 39 18.35 19.83 -19.67
C ASP A 39 18.45 20.02 -18.14
N PRO A 40 18.67 21.25 -17.61
CA PRO A 40 19.10 21.48 -16.24
C PRO A 40 17.92 21.63 -15.26
N ALA A 41 18.06 21.02 -14.08
CA ALA A 41 17.09 20.83 -12.99
C ALA A 41 16.06 19.71 -13.24
N GLY A 42 16.51 18.46 -13.03
CA GLY A 42 15.62 17.31 -12.87
C GLY A 42 14.74 17.44 -11.61
N PRO A 43 13.71 16.59 -11.48
CA PRO A 43 12.83 16.61 -10.31
C PRO A 43 13.66 16.50 -9.03
N THR A 44 13.34 17.35 -8.05
CA THR A 44 13.98 17.26 -6.73
C THR A 44 13.34 16.12 -5.93
N ALA A 45 14.03 15.61 -4.90
CA ALA A 45 13.44 14.62 -4.00
C ALA A 45 12.13 15.10 -3.34
N GLU A 46 11.93 16.42 -3.21
CA GLU A 46 10.68 17.02 -2.73
C GLU A 46 9.56 16.93 -3.78
N ASP A 47 9.87 17.20 -5.05
CA ASP A 47 8.92 17.05 -6.16
C ASP A 47 8.48 15.59 -6.33
N ASP A 48 9.41 14.65 -6.16
CA ASP A 48 9.14 13.21 -6.18
C ASP A 48 8.23 12.80 -5.02
N ARG A 49 8.49 13.32 -3.81
CA ARG A 49 7.64 13.06 -2.63
C ARG A 49 6.21 13.55 -2.84
N VAL A 50 6.02 14.79 -3.29
CA VAL A 50 4.67 15.34 -3.52
C VAL A 50 3.96 14.52 -4.59
N THR A 51 4.65 14.12 -5.65
CA THR A 51 4.10 13.27 -6.71
C THR A 51 3.60 11.94 -6.16
N LEU A 52 4.36 11.28 -5.29
CA LEU A 52 3.96 10.01 -4.67
C LEU A 52 2.74 10.17 -3.74
N LEU A 53 2.67 11.26 -2.96
CA LEU A 53 1.51 11.55 -2.10
C LEU A 53 0.25 11.81 -2.92
N LEU A 54 0.38 12.55 -4.01
CA LEU A 54 -0.75 12.81 -4.91
C LEU A 54 -1.21 11.53 -5.63
N ALA A 55 -0.28 10.68 -6.07
CA ALA A 55 -0.63 9.38 -6.65
C ALA A 55 -1.39 8.48 -5.65
N ALA A 56 -0.98 8.47 -4.38
CA ALA A 56 -1.70 7.75 -3.32
C ALA A 56 -3.12 8.30 -3.12
N ALA A 57 -3.28 9.62 -3.08
CA ALA A 57 -4.59 10.26 -2.94
C ALA A 57 -5.49 10.04 -4.16
N GLU A 58 -4.93 10.09 -5.38
CA GLU A 58 -5.63 9.77 -6.63
C GLU A 58 -6.10 8.30 -6.68
N ALA A 59 -5.37 7.39 -6.02
CA ALA A 59 -5.78 6.00 -5.82
C ALA A 59 -6.83 5.82 -4.71
N GLY A 60 -7.29 6.89 -4.04
CA GLY A 60 -8.34 6.84 -3.04
C GLY A 60 -7.85 6.59 -1.61
N LEU A 61 -6.55 6.76 -1.33
CA LEU A 61 -5.99 6.70 0.03
C LEU A 61 -6.15 8.08 0.71
N PRO A 62 -7.01 8.22 1.74
CA PRO A 62 -7.20 9.50 2.42
C PRO A 62 -6.01 9.79 3.35
N LEU A 63 -5.30 10.89 3.09
CA LEU A 63 -4.04 11.21 3.75
C LEU A 63 -4.19 12.23 4.88
N ALA A 64 -3.40 12.06 5.95
CA ALA A 64 -3.19 13.07 6.98
C ALA A 64 -1.70 13.20 7.37
N PRO A 65 -1.24 14.38 7.83
CA PRO A 65 0.13 14.54 8.30
C PRO A 65 0.46 13.69 9.52
N ALA A 66 1.66 13.13 9.53
CA ALA A 66 2.20 12.31 10.60
C ALA A 66 3.57 12.82 11.05
N ALA A 67 3.91 12.44 12.29
CA ALA A 67 5.21 12.70 12.85
C ALA A 67 6.31 12.08 11.98
N HIS A 68 7.51 12.65 12.06
CA HIS A 68 8.66 12.24 11.26
C HIS A 68 9.91 12.16 12.12
N PRO A 69 11.00 11.53 11.63
CA PRO A 69 12.24 11.49 12.38
C PRO A 69 12.78 12.92 12.54
N ALA A 70 13.14 13.26 13.77
CA ALA A 70 13.73 14.54 14.13
C ALA A 70 14.92 14.32 15.08
N ALA A 71 15.83 15.29 15.11
CA ALA A 71 16.96 15.28 16.04
C ALA A 71 16.46 15.28 17.51
N GLY A 72 17.25 14.70 18.41
CA GLY A 72 16.88 14.57 19.83
C GLY A 72 16.22 13.23 20.13
N TYR A 73 14.93 13.23 20.43
CA TYR A 73 14.20 12.03 20.90
C TYR A 73 13.71 11.11 19.77
N GLY A 74 14.18 11.31 18.54
CA GLY A 74 13.86 10.46 17.38
C GLY A 74 12.48 10.70 16.78
N CYS A 75 11.72 11.68 17.26
CA CYS A 75 10.37 12.00 16.78
C CYS A 75 10.13 13.51 16.79
N SER A 76 9.48 14.04 15.75
CA SER A 76 9.13 15.45 15.60
C SER A 76 8.05 15.96 16.58
N CYS A 77 7.55 15.11 17.48
CA CYS A 77 6.61 15.53 18.52
C CYS A 77 7.30 15.99 19.82
N ASP A 78 8.63 15.92 19.87
CA ASP A 78 9.49 16.30 21.00
C ASP A 78 9.15 15.59 22.34
N ARG A 79 8.30 14.56 22.30
CA ARG A 79 7.94 13.77 23.48
C ARG A 79 9.04 12.77 23.81
N VAL A 80 9.62 12.93 25.00
CA VAL A 80 10.47 11.91 25.60
C VAL A 80 9.66 10.62 25.77
N GLY A 81 10.16 9.50 25.24
CA GLY A 81 9.45 8.21 25.30
C GLY A 81 8.19 8.18 24.43
N CYS A 82 8.22 8.81 23.25
CA CYS A 82 7.18 8.62 22.24
C CYS A 82 6.97 7.11 21.97
N PRO A 83 5.74 6.58 22.10
CA PRO A 83 5.50 5.14 21.93
C PRO A 83 5.64 4.67 20.48
N THR A 84 5.36 5.56 19.52
CA THR A 84 5.45 5.27 18.07
C THR A 84 6.26 6.36 17.34
N PRO A 85 7.58 6.44 17.60
CA PRO A 85 8.42 7.51 17.07
C PRO A 85 8.30 7.63 15.54
N ALA A 86 8.06 8.85 15.07
CA ALA A 86 7.96 9.20 13.65
C ALA A 86 6.84 8.48 12.86
N ARG A 87 5.80 7.95 13.53
CA ARG A 87 4.72 7.18 12.89
C ARG A 87 3.33 7.71 13.18
N HIS A 88 3.11 8.28 14.35
CA HIS A 88 1.78 8.71 14.76
C HIS A 88 1.28 9.92 13.96
N PRO A 89 -0.04 10.06 13.75
CA PRO A 89 -0.65 11.27 13.22
C PRO A 89 -0.29 12.50 14.08
N VAL A 90 -0.19 13.68 13.44
CA VAL A 90 0.06 14.94 14.15
C VAL A 90 -1.18 15.38 14.94
N SER A 91 -2.36 15.13 14.39
CA SER A 91 -3.65 15.55 14.97
C SER A 91 -4.37 14.37 15.58
N PHE A 92 -5.01 14.57 16.74
CA PHE A 92 -5.93 13.57 17.32
C PHE A 92 -7.22 13.41 16.50
N ALA A 93 -7.56 14.37 15.64
CA ALA A 93 -8.69 14.32 14.73
C ALA A 93 -8.31 13.76 13.35
N TRP A 94 -7.25 12.94 13.28
CA TRP A 94 -6.71 12.47 12.00
C TRP A 94 -7.75 11.72 11.17
N GLN A 95 -8.62 10.92 11.77
CA GLN A 95 -9.67 10.17 11.07
C GLN A 95 -10.56 11.09 10.22
N THR A 96 -10.99 12.22 10.80
CA THR A 96 -11.89 13.17 10.13
C THR A 96 -11.16 14.21 9.29
N GLN A 97 -9.86 14.35 9.48
CA GLN A 97 -9.01 15.27 8.72
C GLN A 97 -8.33 14.61 7.53
N SER A 98 -8.25 13.27 7.49
CA SER A 98 -7.71 12.54 6.35
C SER A 98 -8.50 12.85 5.08
N THR A 99 -7.79 13.08 3.98
CA THR A 99 -8.40 13.61 2.75
C THR A 99 -7.65 13.16 1.50
N THR A 100 -8.36 13.10 0.38
CA THR A 100 -7.79 12.95 -0.96
C THR A 100 -7.71 14.28 -1.71
N ASP A 101 -8.06 15.41 -1.07
CA ASP A 101 -8.02 16.73 -1.70
C ASP A 101 -6.58 17.15 -2.04
N ARG A 102 -6.34 17.31 -3.34
CA ARG A 102 -5.03 17.67 -3.89
C ARG A 102 -4.47 18.96 -3.29
N ALA A 103 -5.27 20.01 -3.22
CA ALA A 103 -4.82 21.33 -2.75
C ALA A 103 -4.45 21.30 -1.26
N GLN A 104 -5.17 20.51 -0.47
CA GLN A 104 -4.89 20.24 0.93
C GLN A 104 -3.56 19.51 1.12
N ILE A 105 -3.32 18.44 0.34
CA ILE A 105 -2.09 17.65 0.41
C ILE A 105 -0.88 18.47 -0.03
N GLU A 106 -0.96 19.17 -1.16
CA GLU A 106 0.11 20.07 -1.64
C GLU A 106 0.43 21.15 -0.59
N ARG A 107 -0.61 21.71 0.06
CA ARG A 107 -0.43 22.70 1.12
C ARG A 107 0.30 22.10 2.32
N TRP A 108 -0.09 20.93 2.79
CA TRP A 108 0.63 20.26 3.88
C TRP A 108 2.06 19.95 3.52
N ALA A 109 2.30 19.37 2.34
CA ALA A 109 3.64 18.99 1.90
C ALA A 109 4.57 20.21 1.82
N ARG A 110 4.08 21.36 1.32
CA ARG A 110 4.83 22.62 1.22
C ARG A 110 5.16 23.24 2.58
N HIS A 111 4.20 23.25 3.52
CA HIS A 111 4.41 23.91 4.82
C HIS A 111 5.08 22.99 5.86
N GLN A 112 5.10 21.68 5.60
CA GLN A 112 5.70 20.65 6.46
C GLN A 112 6.53 19.68 5.60
N PRO A 113 7.66 20.13 5.02
CA PRO A 113 8.48 19.30 4.15
C PRO A 113 9.03 18.06 4.86
N GLY A 114 9.22 18.15 6.18
CA GLY A 114 9.64 17.03 7.01
C GLY A 114 8.54 16.01 7.30
N ALA A 115 7.26 16.36 7.25
CA ALA A 115 6.19 15.47 7.72
C ALA A 115 6.11 14.16 6.93
N ASN A 116 5.89 13.06 7.65
CA ASN A 116 5.37 11.85 7.04
C ASN A 116 3.87 12.02 6.77
N PHE A 117 3.28 11.06 6.07
CA PHE A 117 1.83 10.97 5.92
C PHE A 117 1.37 9.58 6.29
N ILE A 118 0.18 9.50 6.89
CA ILE A 118 -0.56 8.27 7.10
C ILE A 118 -1.77 8.24 6.19
N THR A 119 -2.29 7.04 5.97
CA THR A 119 -3.62 6.82 5.40
C THR A 119 -4.55 6.24 6.46
N ALA A 120 -5.78 6.74 6.54
CA ALA A 120 -6.79 6.21 7.44
C ALA A 120 -7.47 4.98 6.82
N THR A 121 -7.36 3.82 7.48
CA THR A 121 -7.90 2.53 6.98
C THR A 121 -9.34 2.29 7.44
N GLY A 122 -10.02 1.33 6.82
CA GLY A 122 -11.41 0.94 7.14
C GLY A 122 -12.47 1.93 6.67
N MET A 123 -12.14 2.75 5.68
CA MET A 123 -13.09 3.65 5.00
C MET A 123 -13.18 3.31 3.51
N THR A 124 -12.05 3.36 2.80
CA THR A 124 -11.95 3.07 1.36
C THR A 124 -11.07 1.86 1.06
N HIS A 125 -10.19 1.51 1.99
CA HIS A 125 -9.21 0.44 1.88
C HIS A 125 -8.86 -0.06 3.28
N ASP A 126 -8.35 -1.28 3.33
CA ASP A 126 -7.66 -1.83 4.50
C ASP A 126 -6.21 -2.15 4.15
N VAL A 127 -5.42 -2.48 5.16
CA VAL A 127 -4.04 -2.93 4.97
C VAL A 127 -3.77 -4.21 5.75
N LEU A 128 -3.29 -5.24 5.05
CA LEU A 128 -2.74 -6.45 5.64
C LEU A 128 -1.23 -6.24 5.86
N ASP A 129 -0.83 -6.13 7.12
CA ASP A 129 0.56 -5.93 7.55
C ASP A 129 1.14 -7.29 8.00
N VAL A 130 2.22 -7.74 7.35
CA VAL A 130 2.87 -9.03 7.61
C VAL A 130 4.39 -8.86 7.80
N PRO A 131 5.09 -9.84 8.43
CA PRO A 131 6.55 -9.86 8.45
C PRO A 131 7.13 -9.79 7.04
N LEU A 132 8.22 -9.04 6.86
CA LEU A 132 8.81 -8.72 5.55
C LEU A 132 9.10 -9.96 4.71
N GLU A 133 9.80 -10.94 5.27
CA GLU A 133 10.20 -12.13 4.53
C GLU A 133 8.99 -13.00 4.14
N ALA A 134 8.04 -13.17 5.06
CA ALA A 134 6.76 -13.85 4.77
C ALA A 134 5.97 -13.12 3.66
N GLY A 135 5.93 -11.79 3.71
CA GLY A 135 5.26 -10.97 2.72
C GLY A 135 5.89 -11.08 1.33
N ARG A 136 7.23 -11.08 1.23
CA ARG A 136 7.95 -11.26 -0.03
C ARG A 136 7.66 -12.61 -0.66
N GLU A 137 7.75 -13.67 0.14
CA GLU A 137 7.45 -15.03 -0.26
C GLU A 137 6.00 -15.16 -0.75
N ALA A 138 5.03 -14.59 -0.03
CA ALA A 138 3.62 -14.58 -0.43
C ALA A 138 3.40 -13.79 -1.72
N LEU A 139 4.01 -12.61 -1.86
CA LEU A 139 3.91 -11.78 -3.06
C LEU A 139 4.40 -12.54 -4.30
N GLU A 140 5.56 -13.17 -4.21
CA GLU A 140 6.11 -13.96 -5.32
C GLU A 140 5.15 -15.08 -5.76
N ARG A 141 4.56 -15.81 -4.81
CA ARG A 141 3.59 -16.88 -5.10
C ARG A 141 2.31 -16.34 -5.72
N LEU A 142 1.74 -15.28 -5.16
CA LEU A 142 0.52 -14.65 -5.69
C LEU A 142 0.72 -14.20 -7.13
N LEU A 143 1.85 -13.57 -7.43
CA LEU A 143 2.17 -13.13 -8.79
C LEU A 143 2.44 -14.30 -9.74
N ALA A 144 3.13 -15.35 -9.28
CA ALA A 144 3.33 -16.56 -10.07
C ALA A 144 2.01 -17.29 -10.39
N ALA A 145 1.03 -17.22 -9.48
CA ALA A 145 -0.31 -17.75 -9.67
C ALA A 145 -1.23 -16.85 -10.52
N GLY A 146 -0.77 -15.66 -10.92
CA GLY A 146 -1.56 -14.70 -11.68
C GLY A 146 -2.68 -14.03 -10.88
N ALA A 147 -2.59 -14.04 -9.54
CA ALA A 147 -3.54 -13.36 -8.68
C ALA A 147 -3.48 -11.83 -8.87
N GLU A 148 -4.61 -11.17 -8.69
CA GLU A 148 -4.64 -9.71 -8.63
C GLU A 148 -4.05 -9.26 -7.29
N VAL A 149 -2.94 -8.52 -7.38
CA VAL A 149 -2.28 -7.93 -6.22
C VAL A 149 -2.25 -6.42 -6.39
N GLY A 150 -2.75 -5.73 -5.38
CA GLY A 150 -2.85 -4.27 -5.35
C GLY A 150 -1.51 -3.59 -5.06
N PRO A 151 -1.57 -2.36 -4.51
CA PRO A 151 -0.40 -1.66 -4.01
C PRO A 151 0.22 -2.42 -2.85
N VAL A 152 1.55 -2.44 -2.82
CA VAL A 152 2.32 -3.14 -1.80
C VAL A 152 3.50 -2.27 -1.40
N ALA A 153 3.67 -2.04 -0.10
CA ALA A 153 4.79 -1.29 0.44
C ALA A 153 5.67 -2.16 1.33
N GLU A 154 6.97 -1.90 1.29
CA GLU A 154 7.93 -2.44 2.25
C GLU A 154 8.31 -1.36 3.26
N SER A 155 8.48 -1.76 4.51
CA SER A 155 8.94 -0.91 5.59
C SER A 155 10.24 -1.47 6.17
N ASP A 156 11.26 -0.62 6.32
CA ASP A 156 12.60 -1.00 6.83
C ASP A 156 12.61 -1.36 8.33
N ASP A 157 11.45 -1.50 8.96
CA ASP A 157 11.25 -2.14 10.26
C ASP A 157 10.86 -3.62 10.17
N GLY A 158 11.00 -4.23 8.99
CA GLY A 158 10.79 -5.66 8.80
C GLY A 158 9.33 -6.01 8.56
N ARG A 159 8.54 -5.09 7.98
CA ARG A 159 7.12 -5.30 7.65
C ARG A 159 6.84 -5.05 6.17
N MET A 160 5.80 -5.72 5.67
CA MET A 160 5.27 -5.55 4.32
C MET A 160 3.77 -5.33 4.37
N LEU A 161 3.30 -4.30 3.66
CA LEU A 161 1.94 -3.77 3.72
C LEU A 161 1.23 -4.04 2.40
N PHE A 162 0.14 -4.82 2.43
CA PHE A 162 -0.71 -5.10 1.26
C PHE A 162 -1.99 -4.29 1.37
N PHE A 163 -2.21 -3.40 0.40
CA PHE A 163 -3.39 -2.52 0.38
C PHE A 163 -4.52 -3.22 -0.37
N THR A 164 -5.69 -3.34 0.28
CA THR A 164 -6.85 -4.08 -0.22
C THR A 164 -8.10 -3.21 -0.15
N LEU A 165 -9.18 -3.65 -0.78
CA LEU A 165 -10.49 -3.12 -0.47
C LEU A 165 -10.77 -3.34 1.02
N THR A 166 -11.63 -2.51 1.58
CA THR A 166 -12.03 -2.69 2.96
C THR A 166 -12.88 -3.95 3.11
N ARG A 167 -12.80 -4.63 4.25
CA ARG A 167 -13.72 -5.71 4.56
C ARG A 167 -15.08 -5.13 4.98
N GLY A 168 -16.13 -5.55 4.28
CA GLY A 168 -17.50 -5.14 4.57
C GLY A 168 -17.93 -3.86 3.86
N THR A 169 -19.11 -3.38 4.23
CA THR A 169 -19.79 -2.20 3.68
C THR A 169 -19.61 -1.03 4.67
N PRO A 170 -18.72 -0.05 4.39
CA PRO A 170 -18.50 1.10 5.26
C PRO A 170 -19.77 1.86 5.67
N GLU A 171 -20.79 1.81 4.81
CA GLU A 171 -22.07 2.47 4.96
C GLU A 171 -23.06 1.74 5.88
N ASP A 172 -22.80 0.47 6.21
CA ASP A 172 -23.64 -0.35 7.09
C ASP A 172 -22.86 -0.72 8.36
N GLU A 173 -23.06 0.07 9.41
CA GLU A 173 -22.40 -0.17 10.71
C GLU A 173 -22.82 -1.51 11.35
N ASP A 174 -23.97 -2.08 10.96
CA ASP A 174 -24.48 -3.33 11.51
C ASP A 174 -23.85 -4.58 10.85
N GLU A 175 -23.19 -4.42 9.69
CA GLU A 175 -22.41 -5.49 9.03
C GLU A 175 -20.95 -5.53 9.49
N TRP A 176 -20.50 -4.50 10.22
CA TRP A 176 -19.14 -4.44 10.75
C TRP A 176 -18.97 -5.29 12.02
N TRP A 177 -17.97 -6.17 12.01
CA TRP A 177 -17.62 -7.01 13.15
C TRP A 177 -16.10 -6.97 13.44
N PRO A 178 -15.67 -6.95 14.71
CA PRO A 178 -14.26 -6.98 15.10
C PRO A 178 -13.68 -8.39 14.97
N CYS A 179 -12.45 -8.51 14.45
CA CYS A 179 -11.73 -9.76 14.25
C CYS A 179 -10.46 -9.82 15.11
N GLU A 180 -9.99 -11.03 15.46
CA GLU A 180 -8.73 -11.23 16.18
C GLU A 180 -7.48 -10.74 15.42
N LEU A 181 -7.60 -10.51 14.12
CA LEU A 181 -6.55 -9.93 13.28
C LEU A 181 -6.56 -8.40 13.29
N ASP A 182 -7.58 -7.75 13.87
CA ASP A 182 -7.67 -6.29 13.88
C ASP A 182 -6.54 -5.68 14.70
N CYS A 183 -5.74 -4.86 14.02
CA CYS A 183 -4.63 -4.17 14.65
C CYS A 183 -4.92 -2.68 14.75
N HIS A 184 -4.82 -2.19 15.98
CA HIS A 184 -4.81 -0.77 16.29
C HIS A 184 -3.39 -0.34 16.67
N PRO A 185 -3.04 0.95 16.51
CA PRO A 185 -1.71 1.47 16.85
C PRO A 185 -1.25 1.12 18.28
N GLU A 186 -2.18 0.97 19.21
CA GLU A 186 -1.95 0.58 20.60
C GLU A 186 -1.69 -0.92 20.82
N THR A 187 -2.07 -1.81 19.89
CA THR A 187 -1.95 -3.28 20.01
C THR A 187 -0.90 -3.87 19.08
N MET A 188 -0.04 -3.05 18.46
CA MET A 188 0.96 -3.52 17.48
C MET A 188 1.84 -4.65 18.03
N ASP A 189 2.27 -4.56 19.30
CA ASP A 189 3.17 -5.56 19.92
C ASP A 189 2.48 -6.89 20.23
N GLU A 190 1.14 -6.96 20.19
CA GLU A 190 0.35 -8.15 20.55
C GLU A 190 0.24 -9.16 19.39
N HIS A 191 0.56 -8.73 18.16
CA HIS A 191 0.42 -9.54 16.95
C HIS A 191 1.72 -9.52 16.11
N PRO A 192 2.72 -10.38 16.40
CA PRO A 192 3.96 -10.41 15.63
C PRO A 192 3.78 -10.98 14.21
N GLY A 193 2.71 -11.73 13.97
CA GLY A 193 2.36 -12.32 12.67
C GLY A 193 1.63 -11.33 11.75
N LEU A 194 0.54 -11.80 11.14
CA LEU A 194 -0.34 -11.00 10.30
C LEU A 194 -1.19 -10.06 11.16
N ARG A 195 -1.29 -8.81 10.72
CA ARG A 195 -2.13 -7.74 11.28
C ARG A 195 -3.04 -7.20 10.19
N TRP A 196 -4.26 -6.84 10.56
CA TRP A 196 -5.23 -6.22 9.66
C TRP A 196 -5.59 -4.83 10.16
N HIS A 197 -5.08 -3.81 9.48
CA HIS A 197 -5.44 -2.42 9.71
C HIS A 197 -6.77 -2.14 9.00
N CYS A 198 -7.85 -2.18 9.78
CA CYS A 198 -9.23 -1.89 9.35
C CYS A 198 -9.69 -0.53 9.90
N ARG A 199 -10.97 -0.43 10.29
CA ARG A 199 -11.60 0.76 10.85
C ARG A 199 -10.88 1.25 12.10
N GLY A 200 -10.65 2.56 12.17
CA GLY A 200 -9.98 3.19 13.32
C GLY A 200 -8.47 2.94 13.40
N SER A 201 -7.87 2.41 12.33
CA SER A 201 -6.42 2.20 12.22
C SER A 201 -5.81 3.11 11.15
N TYR A 202 -4.48 3.12 11.07
CA TYR A 202 -3.72 3.83 10.05
C TYR A 202 -2.40 3.14 9.79
N VAL A 203 -1.83 3.39 8.60
CA VAL A 203 -0.45 3.03 8.27
C VAL A 203 0.27 4.20 7.63
N LEU A 204 1.61 4.19 7.69
CA LEU A 204 2.44 5.16 6.98
C LEU A 204 2.32 4.95 5.45
N VAL A 205 2.32 6.06 4.70
CA VAL A 205 2.30 6.05 3.25
C VAL A 205 3.70 6.37 2.71
N PRO A 206 4.23 5.58 1.75
CA PRO A 206 5.48 5.92 1.08
C PRO A 206 5.48 7.33 0.46
N PRO A 207 6.59 8.10 0.52
CA PRO A 207 7.91 7.73 1.04
C PRO A 207 8.13 8.16 2.51
N ALA A 208 7.41 7.56 3.46
CA ALA A 208 7.57 7.89 4.88
C ALA A 208 8.95 7.48 5.42
N ARG A 209 9.56 8.32 6.26
CA ARG A 209 10.86 8.04 6.90
C ARG A 209 10.68 7.42 8.28
N LEU A 210 11.54 6.47 8.62
CA LEU A 210 11.50 5.73 9.88
C LEU A 210 12.62 6.19 10.83
N PRO A 211 12.46 6.00 12.15
CA PRO A 211 13.50 6.32 13.13
C PRO A 211 14.65 5.29 13.07
N GLY A 212 15.86 5.71 13.45
CA GLY A 212 17.05 4.85 13.53
C GLY A 212 17.83 4.73 12.20
N GLY A 213 19.14 4.52 12.29
CA GLY A 213 20.06 4.45 11.14
C GLY A 213 20.59 5.83 10.68
N ASP A 214 21.40 5.84 9.63
CA ASP A 214 22.03 7.05 9.05
C ASP A 214 21.05 7.95 8.26
N GLY A 215 19.73 7.79 8.49
CA GLY A 215 18.67 8.56 7.84
C GLY A 215 17.97 7.87 6.66
N ASP A 216 18.42 6.66 6.28
CA ASP A 216 17.98 5.99 5.05
C ASP A 216 16.75 5.06 5.21
N ARG A 217 16.33 4.78 6.45
CA ARG A 217 15.20 3.87 6.70
C ARG A 217 13.88 4.50 6.31
N GLN A 218 13.07 3.78 5.55
CA GLN A 218 11.83 4.31 4.98
C GLN A 218 10.77 3.23 4.76
N VAL A 219 9.56 3.70 4.43
CA VAL A 219 8.49 2.92 3.82
C VAL A 219 8.47 3.26 2.33
N ARG A 220 8.56 2.26 1.45
CA ARG A 220 8.67 2.41 0.00
C ARG A 220 7.66 1.53 -0.73
N TRP A 221 7.15 1.98 -1.87
CA TRP A 221 6.33 1.15 -2.75
C TRP A 221 7.20 0.05 -3.40
N VAL A 222 6.75 -1.19 -3.31
CA VAL A 222 7.19 -2.32 -4.16
C VAL A 222 6.27 -2.45 -5.37
N ARG A 223 4.96 -2.27 -5.15
CA ARG A 223 3.94 -2.08 -6.17
C ARG A 223 3.22 -0.79 -5.87
N GLY A 224 3.16 0.12 -6.84
CA GLY A 224 2.66 1.47 -6.62
C GLY A 224 1.14 1.56 -6.49
N PRO A 225 0.62 2.74 -6.12
CA PRO A 225 -0.80 2.99 -5.92
C PRO A 225 -1.63 2.93 -7.22
N GLU A 226 -0.99 2.84 -8.39
CA GLU A 226 -1.67 2.64 -9.68
C GLU A 226 -2.33 1.25 -9.84
N HIS A 227 -2.01 0.30 -8.97
CA HIS A 227 -2.64 -1.00 -8.95
C HIS A 227 -3.99 -0.95 -8.22
N PRO A 228 -5.06 -1.58 -8.75
CA PRO A 228 -6.36 -1.59 -8.09
C PRO A 228 -6.28 -2.37 -6.77
N PHE A 229 -7.10 -1.98 -5.79
CA PHE A 229 -7.21 -2.71 -4.55
C PHE A 229 -7.95 -4.04 -4.76
N PRO A 230 -7.35 -5.20 -4.42
CA PRO A 230 -8.01 -6.48 -4.49
C PRO A 230 -8.94 -6.69 -3.29
N GLU A 231 -9.88 -7.61 -3.42
CA GLU A 231 -10.67 -8.13 -2.30
C GLU A 231 -9.75 -8.79 -1.27
N PRO A 232 -9.81 -8.42 0.03
CA PRO A 232 -8.82 -8.87 1.02
C PRO A 232 -8.78 -10.39 1.19
N LEU A 233 -9.95 -11.05 1.12
CA LEU A 233 -10.06 -12.51 1.26
C LEU A 233 -9.27 -13.28 0.20
N THR A 234 -9.01 -12.67 -0.96
CA THR A 234 -8.22 -13.30 -2.03
C THR A 234 -6.74 -13.44 -1.68
N LEU A 235 -6.24 -12.62 -0.74
CA LEU A 235 -4.84 -12.62 -0.31
C LEU A 235 -4.63 -13.37 1.01
N LEU A 236 -5.66 -13.44 1.86
CA LEU A 236 -5.54 -13.92 3.25
C LEU A 236 -4.95 -15.31 3.37
N GLU A 237 -5.37 -16.26 2.53
CA GLU A 237 -4.86 -17.64 2.59
C GLU A 237 -3.34 -17.67 2.37
N SER A 238 -2.87 -17.04 1.29
CA SER A 238 -1.45 -17.02 0.95
C SER A 238 -0.61 -16.28 1.99
N LEU A 239 -1.12 -15.17 2.52
CA LEU A 239 -0.41 -14.38 3.54
C LEU A 239 -0.36 -15.12 4.88
N THR A 240 -1.46 -15.74 5.31
CA THR A 240 -1.53 -16.50 6.56
C THR A 240 -0.61 -17.71 6.52
N ASP A 241 -0.62 -18.45 5.42
CA ASP A 241 0.22 -19.61 5.20
C ASP A 241 1.72 -19.25 5.19
N ALA A 242 2.10 -18.14 4.53
CA ALA A 242 3.47 -17.63 4.58
C ALA A 242 3.89 -17.19 5.99
N CYS A 243 3.01 -16.49 6.71
CA CYS A 243 3.28 -16.10 8.11
C CYS A 243 3.47 -17.32 9.01
N ALA A 244 2.66 -18.38 8.83
CA ALA A 244 2.76 -19.61 9.61
C ALA A 244 4.09 -20.34 9.37
N ARG A 245 4.52 -20.47 8.10
CA ARG A 245 5.84 -21.03 7.77
C ARG A 245 6.98 -20.23 8.38
N HIS A 246 6.94 -18.91 8.21
CA HIS A 246 7.95 -18.01 8.73
C HIS A 246 8.07 -18.09 10.26
N ALA A 247 6.94 -18.18 10.98
CA ALA A 247 6.93 -18.37 12.42
C ALA A 247 7.56 -19.72 12.85
N ALA A 248 7.30 -20.79 12.12
CA ALA A 248 7.89 -22.11 12.40
C ALA A 248 9.41 -22.11 12.19
N GLU A 249 9.90 -21.44 11.15
CA GLU A 249 11.34 -21.30 10.87
C GLU A 249 12.06 -20.50 11.97
N GLN A 250 11.48 -19.37 12.41
CA GLN A 250 12.04 -18.58 13.51
C GLN A 250 12.04 -19.33 14.85
N GLY A 251 11.02 -20.15 15.12
CA GLY A 251 10.97 -20.98 16.32
C GLY A 251 12.08 -22.04 16.35
N HIS A 252 12.37 -22.68 15.21
CA HIS A 252 13.46 -23.64 15.10
C HIS A 252 14.84 -23.01 15.28
N ASP A 253 15.05 -21.79 14.75
CA ASP A 253 16.32 -21.07 14.93
C ASP A 253 16.54 -20.61 16.38
N GLN A 254 15.48 -20.21 17.08
CA GLN A 254 15.57 -19.85 18.51
C GLN A 254 15.90 -21.07 19.39
N ASP A 255 15.27 -22.22 19.15
CA ASP A 255 15.56 -23.46 19.88
C ASP A 255 17.00 -23.96 19.63
N HIS A 256 17.52 -23.80 18.41
CA HIS A 256 18.90 -24.12 18.07
C HIS A 256 19.92 -23.14 18.68
N ALA A 257 19.58 -21.86 18.84
CA ALA A 257 20.43 -20.86 19.49
C ALA A 257 20.49 -21.06 21.02
N THR A 258 19.47 -21.66 21.64
CA THR A 258 19.42 -21.99 23.08
C THR A 258 19.86 -23.44 23.37
N GLY A 259 20.95 -23.91 22.76
CA GLY A 259 21.54 -25.21 23.09
C GLY A 259 21.89 -25.34 24.59
N PRO A 260 21.81 -26.55 25.19
CA PRO A 260 21.91 -26.71 26.65
C PRO A 260 23.27 -26.26 27.17
N SER A 261 23.29 -25.26 28.06
CA SER A 261 24.47 -24.92 28.86
C SER A 261 24.74 -26.06 29.83
N TRP A 262 25.54 -27.03 29.42
CA TRP A 262 25.94 -28.14 30.28
C TRP A 262 26.89 -27.60 31.38
N PRO A 263 26.64 -27.85 32.67
CA PRO A 263 27.56 -27.40 33.71
C PRO A 263 28.84 -28.25 33.66
N SER A 264 29.98 -27.61 33.45
CA SER A 264 31.29 -28.23 33.61
C SER A 264 31.51 -28.52 35.10
N ARG A 265 31.39 -29.79 35.49
CA ARG A 265 31.76 -30.22 36.84
C ARG A 265 33.28 -30.06 36.99
N ARG A 266 33.71 -29.28 37.98
CA ARG A 266 35.03 -29.38 38.62
C ARG A 266 34.88 -30.13 39.92
#